data_AF-A0A662RZN9-F1
#
_entry.id   AF-A0A662RZN9-F1
#
_cell.length_a   1.000
_cell.length_b   1.000
_cell.length_c   1.000
_cell.angle_alpha   90.00
_cell.angle_beta   90.00
_cell.angle_gamma   90.00
#
_symmetry.space_group_name_H-M   'P 1'
#
loop_
_entity.id
_entity.type
_entity.pdbx_description
1 polymer ?
#
loop_
_entity_poly.entity_id
_entity_poly.type
_entity_poly.pdbx_seq_one_letter_code
_entity_poly.pdbx_strand_id
1 'polypeptide(L)'
;MRIIELNVRGTRRRLKKKRVAVRTPGGRVVYHYKPKRHSPARCAICKKPLNATPTGPKSFMKKLPKSKKRPNRPYGGNLCPTCFRRVILKKALKEGEALLEGDVSDVESV
;
A
#
# COMPACT_ATOMS: atom_id res chain seq x y z
N MET A 1 42.87 -8.81 18.72
CA MET A 1 41.61 -9.23 18.05
C MET A 1 40.91 -8.00 17.48
N ARG A 2 40.93 -7.83 16.16
CA ARG A 2 40.34 -6.66 15.50
C ARG A 2 38.83 -6.83 15.42
N ILE A 3 38.07 -5.82 15.86
CA ILE A 3 36.59 -5.71 15.79
C ILE A 3 36.03 -5.85 14.35
N ILE A 4 36.91 -5.96 13.35
CA ILE A 4 36.62 -6.10 11.92
C ILE A 4 35.97 -7.46 11.60
N GLU A 5 36.09 -8.47 12.47
CA GLU A 5 35.63 -9.84 12.16
C GLU A 5 34.12 -10.11 12.35
N LEU A 6 33.39 -9.31 13.13
CA LEU A 6 31.93 -9.44 13.25
C LEU A 6 31.14 -8.84 12.06
N ASN A 7 31.86 -8.19 11.14
CA ASN A 7 31.34 -7.65 9.89
C ASN A 7 31.92 -8.34 8.65
N VAL A 8 32.54 -9.51 8.83
CA VAL A 8 32.94 -10.37 7.70
C VAL A 8 31.72 -10.55 6.83
N ARG A 9 31.91 -10.29 5.54
CA ARG A 9 31.04 -10.64 4.41
C ARG A 9 30.51 -12.05 4.62
N GLY A 10 29.44 -12.21 5.39
CA GLY A 10 28.84 -13.50 5.63
C GLY A 10 28.49 -14.08 4.27
N THR A 11 29.21 -15.12 3.88
CA THR A 11 29.07 -15.92 2.67
C THR A 11 27.68 -16.56 2.54
N ARG A 12 26.80 -16.37 3.54
CA ARG A 12 25.39 -16.75 3.50
C ARG A 12 24.59 -15.74 2.69
N ARG A 13 24.51 -15.98 1.38
CA ARG A 13 23.58 -15.39 0.38
C ARG A 13 22.07 -15.40 0.75
N ARG A 14 21.68 -15.83 1.96
CA ARG A 14 20.28 -16.10 2.37
C ARG A 14 19.64 -15.09 3.34
N LEU A 15 20.24 -13.91 3.58
CA LEU A 15 19.60 -12.91 4.45
C LEU A 15 18.53 -12.12 3.69
N LYS A 16 17.26 -12.34 4.05
CA LYS A 16 16.05 -11.73 3.43
C LYS A 16 16.02 -10.18 3.48
N LYS A 17 16.94 -9.50 4.17
CA LYS A 17 16.90 -8.05 4.46
C LYS A 17 18.17 -7.35 3.94
N LYS A 18 18.01 -6.18 3.32
CA LYS A 18 19.11 -5.36 2.79
C LYS A 18 19.93 -4.77 3.94
N ARG A 19 21.26 -4.76 3.83
CA ARG A 19 22.17 -4.11 4.79
C ARG A 19 22.69 -2.80 4.22
N VAL A 20 22.91 -1.81 5.07
CA VAL A 20 23.56 -0.54 4.72
C VAL A 20 24.63 -0.22 5.75
N ALA A 21 25.83 0.08 5.27
CA ALA A 21 26.93 0.56 6.09
C ALA A 21 26.62 2.00 6.54
N VAL A 22 26.70 2.24 7.84
CA VAL A 22 26.50 3.55 8.46
C VAL A 22 27.71 3.82 9.36
N ARG A 23 28.23 5.05 9.29
CA ARG A 23 29.25 5.52 10.23
C ARG A 23 28.57 5.94 11.53
N THR A 24 28.99 5.34 12.63
CA THR A 24 28.52 5.75 13.96
C THR A 24 29.27 7.00 14.42
N PRO A 25 28.71 7.78 15.38
CA PRO A 25 29.39 8.96 15.92
C PRO A 25 30.78 8.67 16.48
N GLY A 26 31.02 7.46 17.02
CA GLY A 26 32.34 7.01 17.50
C GLY A 26 33.32 6.57 16.39
N GLY A 27 33.08 6.95 15.13
CA GLY A 27 33.98 6.69 14.01
C GLY A 27 34.00 5.25 13.47
N ARG A 28 33.17 4.35 14.01
CA ARG A 28 33.11 2.94 13.58
C ARG A 28 32.13 2.76 12.42
N VAL A 29 32.44 1.89 11.47
CA VAL A 29 31.52 1.51 10.39
C VAL A 29 30.72 0.27 10.81
N VAL A 30 29.41 0.42 10.97
CA VAL A 30 28.48 -0.65 11.38
C VAL A 30 27.45 -0.89 10.28
N TYR A 31 27.04 -2.16 10.07
CA TYR A 31 25.94 -2.46 9.15
C TYR A 31 24.60 -2.49 9.88
N HIS A 32 23.66 -1.65 9.44
CA HIS A 32 22.26 -1.73 9.88
C HIS A 32 21.41 -2.46 8.84
N TYR A 33 20.41 -3.21 9.32
CA TYR A 33 19.39 -3.80 8.46
C TYR A 33 18.33 -2.77 8.07
N LYS A 34 18.13 -2.57 6.76
CA LYS A 34 17.02 -1.79 6.24
C LYS A 34 15.80 -2.69 5.97
N PRO A 35 14.59 -2.22 6.28
CA PRO A 35 13.37 -2.91 5.87
C PRO A 35 13.27 -2.96 4.35
N LYS A 36 12.51 -3.93 3.83
CA LYS A 36 12.21 -4.02 2.39
C LYS A 36 11.37 -2.82 1.96
N ARG A 37 11.62 -2.34 0.74
CA ARG A 37 10.74 -1.34 0.10
C ARG A 37 9.48 -2.06 -0.37
N HIS A 38 8.32 -1.57 0.05
CA HIS A 38 7.04 -2.10 -0.40
C HIS A 38 6.59 -1.36 -1.67
N SER A 39 5.97 -2.07 -2.61
CA SER A 39 5.43 -1.47 -3.83
C SER A 39 4.27 -0.53 -3.51
N PRO A 40 4.11 0.60 -4.21
CA PRO A 40 3.02 1.52 -3.95
C PRO A 40 1.66 0.83 -4.11
N ALA A 41 0.67 1.27 -3.32
CA ALA A 41 -0.71 0.87 -3.50
C ALA A 41 -1.19 1.22 -4.92
N ARG A 42 -1.89 0.29 -5.56
CA ARG A 42 -2.37 0.44 -6.95
C ARG A 42 -3.89 0.42 -6.99
N CYS A 43 -4.45 1.15 -7.97
CA CYS A 43 -5.88 1.11 -8.25
C CYS A 43 -6.29 -0.27 -8.79
N ALA A 44 -7.42 -0.82 -8.35
CA ALA A 44 -7.92 -2.11 -8.82
C ALA A 44 -8.19 -2.15 -10.33
N ILE A 45 -8.76 -1.07 -10.90
CA ILE A 45 -9.13 -1.00 -12.32
C ILE A 45 -7.93 -0.59 -13.20
N CYS A 46 -7.41 0.63 -13.02
CA CYS A 46 -6.39 1.18 -13.92
C CYS A 46 -4.94 0.87 -13.51
N LYS A 47 -4.73 0.19 -12.38
CA LYS A 47 -3.40 -0.19 -11.85
C LYS A 47 -2.41 0.96 -11.61
N LYS A 48 -2.86 2.22 -11.75
CA LYS A 48 -2.08 3.43 -11.44
C LYS A 48 -1.77 3.50 -9.92
N PRO A 49 -0.63 4.07 -9.53
CA PRO A 49 -0.29 4.26 -8.12
C PRO A 49 -1.29 5.22 -7.44
N LEU A 50 -1.60 4.94 -6.17
CA LEU A 50 -2.50 5.74 -5.34
C LEU A 50 -1.69 6.67 -4.43
N ASN A 51 -1.98 7.98 -4.48
CA ASN A 51 -1.15 9.01 -3.86
C ASN A 51 -1.47 9.31 -2.37
N ALA A 52 -2.47 8.64 -1.78
CA ALA A 52 -2.95 8.92 -0.42
C ALA A 52 -3.11 7.66 0.45
N THR A 53 -2.50 6.55 0.03
CA THR A 53 -2.59 5.27 0.74
C THR A 53 -1.19 4.83 1.14
N PRO A 54 -0.87 4.83 2.45
CA PRO A 54 0.44 4.42 2.90
C PRO A 54 0.66 2.94 2.57
N THR A 55 1.91 2.61 2.26
CA THR A 55 2.31 1.23 1.99
C THR A 55 3.42 0.86 2.96
N GLY A 56 3.33 -0.33 3.55
CA GLY A 56 4.33 -0.83 4.48
C GLY A 56 4.04 -2.25 4.94
N PRO A 57 4.88 -2.79 5.83
CA PRO A 57 4.61 -4.09 6.44
C PRO A 57 3.35 -4.04 7.30
N LYS A 58 2.71 -5.19 7.52
CA LYS A 58 1.50 -5.31 8.36
C LYS A 58 1.69 -4.70 9.75
N SER A 59 2.89 -4.84 10.33
CA SER A 59 3.25 -4.27 11.64
C SER A 59 3.27 -2.73 11.63
N PHE A 60 3.67 -2.10 10.53
CA PHE A 60 3.59 -0.65 10.37
C PHE A 60 2.13 -0.22 10.17
N MET A 61 1.43 -0.84 9.22
CA MET A 61 0.03 -0.54 8.89
C MET A 61 -0.92 -0.68 10.09
N LYS A 62 -0.66 -1.62 11.01
CA LYS A 62 -1.47 -1.79 12.23
C LYS A 62 -1.37 -0.56 13.15
N LYS A 63 -0.20 0.08 13.22
CA LYS A 63 0.08 1.23 14.10
C LYS A 63 -0.52 2.56 13.59
N LEU A 64 -0.81 2.69 12.30
CA LEU A 64 -1.41 3.93 11.79
C LEU A 64 -2.85 4.10 12.29
N PRO A 65 -3.30 5.35 12.53
CA PRO A 65 -4.71 5.66 12.75
C PRO A 65 -5.52 5.48 11.46
N LYS A 66 -6.84 5.31 11.59
CA LYS A 66 -7.76 5.10 10.44
C LYS A 66 -7.66 6.23 9.41
N SER A 67 -7.55 7.48 9.87
CA SER A 67 -7.42 8.67 9.01
C SER A 67 -6.20 8.65 8.11
N LYS A 68 -5.07 8.09 8.57
CA LYS A 68 -3.84 7.97 7.78
C LYS A 68 -3.84 6.76 6.84
N LYS A 69 -4.71 5.76 7.06
CA LYS A 69 -4.75 4.53 6.22
C LYS A 69 -5.52 4.73 4.93
N ARG A 70 -6.59 5.51 4.94
CA ARG A 70 -7.49 5.66 3.80
C ARG A 70 -8.02 7.10 3.68
N PRO A 71 -8.24 7.58 2.44
CA PRO A 71 -9.07 8.74 2.20
C PRO A 71 -10.51 8.51 2.68
N ASN A 72 -11.23 9.58 3.05
CA ASN A 72 -12.59 9.50 3.61
C ASN A 72 -13.72 9.29 2.57
N ARG A 73 -13.38 8.98 1.31
CA ARG A 73 -14.40 8.74 0.26
C ARG A 73 -14.76 7.27 0.13
N PRO A 74 -15.92 6.92 -0.45
CA PRO A 74 -16.24 5.54 -0.79
C PRO A 74 -15.17 4.92 -1.70
N TYR A 75 -14.86 3.65 -1.45
CA TYR A 75 -13.76 2.92 -2.09
C TYR A 75 -12.38 3.60 -2.00
N GLY A 76 -12.18 4.44 -0.98
CA GLY A 76 -10.92 5.12 -0.69
C GLY A 76 -9.78 4.12 -0.41
N GLY A 77 -8.67 4.28 -1.12
CA GLY A 77 -7.52 3.39 -1.03
C GLY A 77 -7.59 2.12 -1.87
N ASN A 78 -8.67 1.92 -2.63
CA ASN A 78 -8.81 0.82 -3.59
C ASN A 78 -8.96 1.35 -5.04
N LEU A 79 -9.81 2.35 -5.23
CA LEU A 79 -9.99 3.02 -6.53
C LEU A 79 -9.24 4.35 -6.57
N CYS A 80 -8.84 4.81 -7.74
CA CYS A 80 -8.42 6.20 -7.95
C CYS A 80 -9.64 7.12 -8.16
N PRO A 81 -9.51 8.45 -8.01
CA PRO A 81 -10.64 9.37 -8.13
C PRO A 81 -11.34 9.29 -9.49
N THR A 82 -10.59 9.08 -10.57
CA THR A 82 -11.13 9.00 -11.93
C THR A 82 -11.93 7.72 -12.15
N CYS A 83 -11.42 6.57 -11.72
CA CYS A 83 -12.13 5.30 -11.82
C CYS A 83 -13.36 5.28 -10.91
N PHE A 84 -13.26 5.89 -9.73
CA PHE A 84 -14.39 6.03 -8.80
C PHE A 84 -15.56 6.79 -9.42
N ARG A 85 -15.30 7.95 -10.05
CA ARG A 85 -16.33 8.71 -10.75
C ARG A 85 -17.03 7.87 -11.83
N ARG A 86 -16.26 7.13 -12.63
CA ARG A 86 -16.81 6.24 -13.68
C ARG A 86 -17.71 5.15 -13.09
N VAL A 87 -17.31 4.56 -11.97
CA VAL A 87 -18.12 3.52 -11.32
C VAL A 87 -19.43 4.11 -10.77
N ILE A 88 -19.37 5.27 -10.12
CA ILE A 88 -20.59 5.92 -9.61
C ILE A 88 -21.53 6.28 -10.75
N LEU A 89 -21.04 6.92 -11.81
CA LEU A 89 -21.86 7.31 -12.96
C LEU A 89 -22.54 6.09 -13.60
N LYS A 90 -21.79 4.99 -13.79
CA LYS A 90 -22.36 3.75 -14.34
C LYS A 90 -23.43 3.15 -13.44
N LYS A 91 -23.23 3.19 -12.12
CA LYS A 91 -24.24 2.73 -11.16
C LYS A 91 -25.50 3.60 -11.21
N ALA A 92 -25.34 4.92 -11.16
CA ALA A 92 -26.44 5.86 -11.22
C ALA A 92 -27.25 5.76 -12.52
N LEU A 93 -26.59 5.57 -13.67
CA LEU A 93 -27.27 5.36 -14.95
C LEU A 93 -28.05 4.04 -14.95
N LYS A 94 -27.43 2.94 -14.51
CA LYS A 94 -28.10 1.63 -14.43
C LYS A 94 -29.30 1.67 -13.47
N GLU A 95 -29.15 2.33 -12.33
CA GLU A 95 -30.23 2.55 -11.37
C GLU A 95 -31.36 3.38 -12.00
N GLY A 96 -31.02 4.42 -12.77
CA GLY A 96 -32.00 5.24 -13.49
C GLY A 96 -32.73 4.49 -14.60
N GLU A 97 -32.01 3.68 -15.39
CA GLU A 97 -32.59 2.80 -16.42
C GLU A 97 -33.58 1.81 -15.79
N ALA A 98 -33.18 1.15 -14.69
CA ALA A 98 -34.05 0.19 -13.98
C ALA A 98 -35.32 0.84 -13.41
N LEU A 99 -35.24 2.08 -12.93
CA LEU A 99 -36.41 2.83 -12.47
C LEU A 99 -37.40 3.18 -13.61
N LEU A 100 -36.90 3.36 -14.83
CA LEU A 100 -37.72 3.67 -16.00
C LEU A 100 -38.37 2.41 -16.60
N GLU A 101 -37.71 1.26 -16.53
CA GLU A 101 -38.21 -0.01 -17.06
C GLU A 101 -39.27 -0.69 -16.17
N GLY A 102 -39.38 -0.28 -14.89
CA GLY A 102 -40.48 -0.71 -14.02
C GLY A 102 -40.31 -2.09 -13.38
N ASP A 103 -39.15 -2.74 -13.53
CA ASP A 103 -38.85 -4.02 -12.90
C ASP A 103 -38.29 -3.82 -11.49
N VAL A 104 -39.19 -3.77 -10.50
CA VAL A 104 -38.91 -3.55 -9.07
C VAL A 104 -38.21 -4.75 -8.40
N SER A 105 -37.78 -5.78 -9.14
CA SER A 105 -37.29 -7.05 -8.57
C SER A 105 -35.79 -7.11 -8.25
N ASP A 106 -34.95 -6.21 -8.78
CA ASP A 106 -33.48 -6.35 -8.67
C ASP A 106 -32.84 -5.48 -7.56
N VAL A 107 -33.65 -4.72 -6.82
CA VAL A 107 -33.18 -3.74 -5.83
C VAL A 107 -32.49 -4.38 -4.61
N GLU A 108 -32.63 -5.69 -4.40
CA GLU A 108 -32.18 -6.37 -3.16
C GLU A 108 -30.92 -7.24 -3.27
N SER A 109 -30.18 -7.25 -4.38
CA SER A 109 -28.99 -8.11 -4.51
C SER A 109 -27.61 -7.42 -4.39
N VAL A 110 -27.53 -6.31 -3.65
CA VAL A 110 -26.25 -5.69 -3.24
C VAL A 110 -25.92 -6.01 -1.79
#